data_AF-A0A1V6J5K2-F1
#
_entry.id   AF-A0A1V6J5K2-F1
#
_cell.length_a   1.000
_cell.length_b   1.000
_cell.length_c   1.000
_cell.angle_alpha   90.00
_cell.angle_beta   90.00
_cell.angle_gamma   90.00
#
_symmetry.space_group_name_H-M   'P 1'
#
loop_
_entity.id
_entity.type
_entity.pdbx_description
1 polymer ?
#
loop_
_entity_poly.entity_id
_entity_poly.type
_entity_poly.pdbx_seq_one_letter_code
_entity_poly.pdbx_strand_id
1 'polypeptide(L)'
;MERMDKFSFTWVYFRQLFTNWYFALTGVFFIAATVLWMHILKHYPFSIAYPITSFAYVFGMIAALVIFREAIPPTRWIGVALIVAGVFFLLKQ
;
A
#
# COMPACT_ATOMS: atom_id res chain seq x y z
N MET A 1 -8.22 -19.50 -7.57
CA MET A 1 -7.42 -19.39 -6.33
C MET A 1 -6.96 -20.78 -5.95
N GLU A 2 -6.17 -21.41 -6.82
CA GLU A 2 -5.75 -22.80 -6.68
C GLU A 2 -4.23 -22.83 -6.47
N ARG A 3 -3.81 -23.59 -5.45
CA ARG A 3 -2.44 -23.82 -4.97
C ARG A 3 -1.82 -22.72 -4.09
N MET A 4 -2.40 -22.53 -2.91
CA MET A 4 -1.56 -22.33 -1.72
C MET A 4 -1.16 -23.72 -1.23
N ASP A 5 -0.04 -24.24 -1.75
CA ASP A 5 0.51 -25.51 -1.28
C ASP A 5 0.76 -25.43 0.23
N LYS A 6 0.36 -26.53 0.90
CA LYS A 6 0.36 -26.79 2.34
C LYS A 6 1.36 -25.92 3.11
N PHE A 7 0.85 -24.97 3.89
CA PHE A 7 1.62 -24.28 4.93
C PHE A 7 2.29 -25.34 5.81
N SER A 8 3.59 -25.55 5.63
CA SER A 8 4.38 -26.52 6.38
C SER A 8 5.45 -25.75 7.13
N PHE A 9 5.44 -25.85 8.45
CA PHE A 9 6.40 -25.19 9.33
C PHE A 9 7.73 -25.95 9.33
N THR A 10 8.33 -26.05 8.14
CA THR A 10 9.58 -26.77 7.89
C THR A 10 10.65 -25.75 7.52
N TRP A 11 11.87 -25.92 8.03
CA TRP A 11 13.00 -25.01 7.77
C TRP A 11 13.29 -24.79 6.27
N VAL A 12 12.94 -25.77 5.44
CA VAL A 12 13.01 -25.70 3.97
C VAL A 12 12.05 -24.65 3.38
N TYR A 13 10.86 -24.47 3.97
CA TYR A 13 9.87 -23.48 3.52
C TYR A 13 10.37 -22.05 3.75
N PHE A 14 11.05 -21.79 4.86
CA PHE A 14 11.71 -20.49 5.11
C PHE A 14 12.79 -20.20 4.07
N ARG A 15 13.65 -21.18 3.75
CA ARG A 15 14.64 -21.00 2.66
C ARG A 15 13.99 -20.70 1.31
N GLN A 16 12.87 -21.35 1.00
CA GLN A 16 12.13 -21.12 -0.24
C GLN A 16 11.46 -19.74 -0.29
N LEU A 17 10.92 -19.26 0.83
CA LEU A 17 10.37 -17.90 0.94
C LEU A 17 11.45 -16.83 0.69
N PHE A 18 12.63 -16.97 1.30
CA PHE A 18 13.73 -16.01 1.09
C PHE A 18 14.39 -16.11 -0.29
N THR A 19 14.27 -17.25 -0.98
CA THR A 19 14.78 -17.42 -2.36
C THR A 19 13.77 -16.94 -3.40
N ASN A 20 12.51 -16.70 -3.01
CA ASN A 20 11.48 -16.24 -3.92
C ASN A 20 11.69 -14.76 -4.28
N TRP A 21 11.91 -14.50 -5.57
CA TRP A 21 12.13 -13.16 -6.10
C TRP A 21 10.96 -12.20 -5.79
N TYR A 22 9.71 -12.68 -5.79
CA TYR A 22 8.55 -11.85 -5.44
C TYR A 22 8.59 -11.41 -3.97
N PHE A 23 9.02 -12.28 -3.07
CA PHE A 23 9.16 -11.93 -1.64
C PHE A 23 10.27 -10.90 -1.43
N ALA A 24 11.42 -11.11 -2.07
CA ALA A 24 12.52 -10.15 -2.05
C ALA A 24 12.07 -8.77 -2.56
N LEU A 25 11.33 -8.73 -3.67
CA LEU A 25 10.78 -7.49 -4.24
C LEU A 25 9.86 -6.77 -3.24
N THR A 26 8.92 -7.49 -2.61
CA THR A 26 8.05 -6.90 -1.58
C THR A 26 8.84 -6.36 -0.38
N GLY A 27 9.89 -7.07 0.05
CA GLY A 27 10.76 -6.63 1.14
C GLY A 27 11.49 -5.34 0.81
N VAL A 28 12.03 -5.21 -0.41
CA VAL A 28 12.71 -3.99 -0.88
C VAL A 28 11.73 -2.81 -0.91
N PHE A 29 10.53 -2.99 -1.47
CA PHE A 29 9.51 -1.94 -1.48
C PHE A 29 9.07 -1.54 -0.06
N PHE A 30 8.95 -2.49 0.86
CA PHE A 30 8.56 -2.22 2.24
C PHE A 30 9.63 -1.44 3.01
N ILE A 31 10.90 -1.81 2.84
CA ILE A 31 12.03 -1.07 3.42
C ILE A 31 12.07 0.34 2.84
N ALA A 32 11.96 0.49 1.51
CA ALA A 32 11.94 1.79 0.85
C ALA A 32 10.77 2.67 1.35
N ALA A 33 9.57 2.12 1.47
CA ALA A 33 8.40 2.82 1.99
C ALA A 33 8.61 3.26 3.45
N THR A 34 9.22 2.42 4.28
CA THR A 34 9.53 2.74 5.68
C THR A 34 10.56 3.87 5.79
N VAL A 35 11.64 3.80 5.02
CA VAL A 35 12.67 4.86 4.99
C VAL A 35 12.06 6.18 4.51
N LEU A 36 11.26 6.14 3.45
CA LEU A 36 10.57 7.32 2.94
C LEU A 36 9.61 7.90 3.99
N TRP A 37 8.86 7.03 4.69
CA TRP A 37 7.96 7.45 5.76
C TRP A 37 8.70 8.15 6.90
N MET A 38 9.80 7.56 7.39
CA MET A 38 10.63 8.20 8.41
C MET A 38 11.22 9.53 7.92
N HIS A 39 11.59 9.62 6.65
CA HIS A 39 12.08 10.85 6.05
C HIS A 39 11.00 11.95 6.02
N ILE A 40 9.76 11.62 5.65
CA ILE A 40 8.62 12.55 5.66
C ILE A 40 8.37 13.04 7.08
N LEU A 41 8.31 12.15 8.07
CA LEU A 41 8.08 12.52 9.47
C LEU A 41 9.18 13.40 10.06
N LYS A 42 10.40 13.33 9.52
CA LYS A 42 11.50 14.20 9.94
C LYS A 42 11.36 15.64 9.43
N HIS A 43 10.72 15.85 8.28
CA HIS A 43 10.67 17.15 7.60
C HIS A 43 9.29 17.83 7.65
N TYR A 44 8.22 17.06 7.84
CA TYR A 44 6.85 17.56 7.83
C TYR A 44 6.16 17.30 9.17
N PRO A 45 5.28 18.22 9.61
CA PRO A 45 4.48 17.99 10.79
C PRO A 45 3.54 16.80 10.57
N PHE A 46 3.38 15.99 11.62
CA PHE A 46 2.56 14.78 11.59
C PHE A 46 1.11 15.05 11.13
N SER A 47 0.57 16.24 11.45
CA SER A 47 -0.78 16.67 11.05
C SER A 47 -0.99 16.80 9.54
N ILE A 48 0.07 17.06 8.76
CA ILE A 48 0.01 17.15 7.30
C ILE A 48 0.36 15.79 6.67
N ALA A 49 1.30 15.05 7.27
CA ALA A 49 1.71 13.74 6.77
C ALA A 49 0.56 12.70 6.83
N TYR A 50 -0.25 12.73 7.91
CA TYR A 50 -1.30 11.75 8.13
C TYR A 50 -2.41 11.79 7.04
N PRO A 51 -2.98 12.96 6.67
CA PRO A 51 -3.93 13.03 5.54
C PRO A 51 -3.34 12.54 4.22
N ILE A 52 -2.08 12.86 3.93
CA ILE A 52 -1.41 12.42 2.69
C ILE A 52 -1.33 10.88 2.62
N THR A 53 -1.18 10.17 3.76
CA THR A 53 -1.22 8.70 3.73
C THR A 53 -2.55 8.13 3.26
N SER A 54 -3.67 8.81 3.53
CA SER A 54 -4.98 8.38 3.04
C SER A 54 -5.06 8.44 1.52
N PHE A 55 -4.28 9.30 0.87
CA PHE A 55 -4.16 9.37 -0.58
C PHE A 55 -3.53 8.10 -1.19
N ALA A 56 -2.76 7.32 -0.41
CA ALA A 56 -2.26 6.01 -0.86
C ALA A 56 -3.39 5.04 -1.23
N TYR A 57 -4.58 5.17 -0.63
CA TYR A 57 -5.75 4.39 -1.01
C TYR A 57 -6.19 4.66 -2.46
N VAL A 58 -6.08 5.92 -2.92
CA VAL A 58 -6.38 6.29 -4.31
C VAL A 58 -5.44 5.58 -5.27
N PHE A 59 -4.14 5.57 -4.97
CA PHE A 59 -3.15 4.84 -5.76
C PHE A 59 -3.40 3.32 -5.73
N GLY A 60 -3.76 2.76 -4.57
CA GLY A 60 -4.11 1.35 -4.44
C GLY A 60 -5.34 0.97 -5.28
N MET A 61 -6.34 1.86 -5.34
CA MET A 61 -7.53 1.67 -6.17
C MET A 61 -7.21 1.75 -7.67
N ILE A 62 -6.33 2.67 -8.08
CA ILE A 62 -5.82 2.75 -9.46
C ILE A 62 -5.05 1.47 -9.80
N ALA A 63 -4.21 0.97 -8.90
CA ALA A 63 -3.50 -0.29 -9.08
C ALA A 63 -4.47 -1.48 -9.21
N ALA A 64 -5.55 -1.51 -8.41
CA ALA A 64 -6.60 -2.53 -8.52
C ALA A 64 -7.31 -2.51 -9.89
N LEU A 65 -7.54 -1.33 -10.48
CA LEU A 65 -8.10 -1.20 -11.83
C LEU A 65 -7.12 -1.60 -12.93
N VAL A 66 -5.87 -1.14 -12.84
CA VAL A 66 -4.90 -1.29 -13.96
C VAL A 66 -4.20 -2.64 -13.93
N ILE A 67 -3.73 -3.06 -12.75
CA ILE A 67 -2.92 -4.28 -12.58
C ILE A 67 -3.84 -5.49 -12.39
N PHE A 68 -4.78 -5.39 -11.45
CA PHE A 68 -5.65 -6.52 -11.08
C PHE A 68 -6.93 -6.58 -11.93
N ARG A 69 -7.27 -5.50 -12.65
CA ARG A 69 -8.45 -5.39 -13.52
C ARG A 69 -9.75 -5.73 -12.80
N GLU A 70 -9.84 -5.37 -11.52
CA GLU A 70 -11.01 -5.62 -10.69
C GLU A 70 -12.14 -4.63 -11.01
N ALA A 71 -13.38 -5.13 -11.01
CA ALA A 71 -14.57 -4.28 -11.12
C ALA A 71 -14.79 -3.53 -9.80
N ILE A 72 -14.53 -2.21 -9.82
CA ILE A 72 -14.65 -1.37 -8.63
C ILE A 72 -16.08 -0.84 -8.53
N PRO A 73 -16.82 -1.16 -7.44
CA PRO A 73 -18.18 -0.69 -7.27
C PRO A 73 -18.23 0.85 -7.19
N PRO A 74 -19.32 1.49 -7.67
CA PRO A 74 -19.47 2.94 -7.66
C PRO A 74 -19.32 3.58 -6.27
N THR A 75 -19.67 2.84 -5.21
CA THR A 75 -19.55 3.30 -3.82
C THR A 75 -18.10 3.58 -3.40
N ARG A 76 -17.11 2.83 -3.93
CA ARG A 76 -15.69 3.07 -3.64
C ARG A 76 -15.20 4.36 -4.28
N TRP A 77 -15.71 4.72 -5.45
CA TRP A 77 -15.40 5.99 -6.10
C TRP A 77 -15.90 7.20 -5.29
N ILE A 78 -17.09 7.09 -4.69
CA ILE A 78 -17.61 8.11 -3.77
C ILE A 78 -16.69 8.24 -2.55
N GLY A 79 -16.27 7.12 -1.96
CA GLY A 79 -15.31 7.12 -0.85
C GLY A 79 -13.99 7.81 -1.20
N VAL A 80 -13.46 7.55 -2.39
CA VAL A 80 -12.23 8.22 -2.87
C VAL A 80 -12.42 9.70 -3.10
N ALA A 81 -13.54 10.12 -3.67
CA ALA A 81 -13.85 11.55 -3.80
C ALA A 81 -13.88 12.25 -2.42
N LEU A 82 -14.45 11.61 -1.40
CA LEU A 82 -14.46 12.12 -0.03
C LEU A 82 -13.07 12.19 0.60
N ILE A 83 -12.22 11.17 0.40
CA ILE A 83 -10.82 11.18 0.87
C ILE A 83 -10.07 12.36 0.24
N VAL A 84 -10.17 12.53 -1.08
CA VAL A 84 -9.50 13.62 -1.82
C VAL A 84 -10.00 14.99 -1.33
N ALA A 85 -11.31 15.15 -1.16
CA ALA A 85 -11.88 16.39 -0.63
C ALA A 85 -11.37 16.68 0.79
N GLY A 86 -11.34 15.68 1.68
CA GLY A 86 -10.83 15.83 3.05
C GLY A 86 -9.36 16.25 3.09
N VAL A 87 -8.50 15.65 2.26
CA VAL A 87 -7.09 16.04 2.14
C VAL A 87 -6.95 17.47 1.63
N PHE A 88 -7.75 17.87 0.63
CA PHE A 88 -7.72 19.23 0.09
C PHE A 88 -8.08 20.30 1.14
N PHE A 89 -9.09 20.05 1.97
CA PHE A 89 -9.45 20.98 3.05
C PHE A 89 -8.34 21.14 4.09
N LEU A 90 -7.65 20.05 4.44
CA LEU A 90 -6.56 20.08 5.41
C LEU A 90 -5.29 20.75 4.88
N LEU A 91 -5.00 20.61 3.58
CA LEU A 91 -3.87 21.29 2.93
C LEU A 91 -4.12 22.79 2.69
N LYS A 92 -5.38 23.24 2.69
CA LYS A 92 -5.75 24.64 2.48
C LYS A 92 -5.57 25.50 3.76
N GLN A 93 -5.19 24.90 4.87
CA GLN A 93 -5.00 25.56 6.16
C GLN A 93 -3.57 26.09 6.31
#